data_AF-A0A389MPB2-F1
#
_entry.id   AF-A0A389MPB2-F1
#
_cell.length_a   1.000
_cell.length_b   1.000
_cell.length_c   1.000
_cell.angle_alpha   90.00
_cell.angle_beta   90.00
_cell.angle_gamma   90.00
#
_symmetry.space_group_name_H-M   'P 1'
#
loop_
_entity.id
_entity.type
_entity.pdbx_description
1 polymer ?
#
loop_
_entity_poly.entity_id
_entity_poly.type
_entity_poly.pdbx_seq_one_letter_code
_entity_poly.pdbx_strand_id
1 'polypeptide(L)'
;MAADSTQLATHPAAGTETQEAGEFADLLRQSFKPRTERAATEVENAVGTLIREALSDSSLIKDDVLDTIEEMIARIDQKLTAQVNAILHAPEFQKIESAWRGLNYLVFNSETDTTLKIKVMNVSKEEIHKNLRLFPGARWDQSPLFKKVYEAEFGQLGGEPYGCLIADYYFSHLSQDVQLLRELSKVASAAHAPFFAAADPTLLGMDSFTELANPRDLSKIFDTPDYVQWKGLRDAADSRYVGLCMPRVLARLPYGAKTEPVEEFAFEEETDGHTGDQYAWMNAAYAMAVNINRAYKDCGWTVRIRGVQSGGEVVNLPSHTFPTDDGGVDLKCPTEIAISDRREAELAKSGLIPIIHRKNTDKAAFIGAQSVYKPKQFYGEKGVEATASDNLSARLPYMFAVSRFAHYLKCMVRDKIGATKEKDQLTRWLQEWINEYVDGDPINSSEQTKARKPLAAARVDIFENEENPGYYSAKFYLRPHYQLEGMDIGMSLVSRLPAPKQ
;
A
#
# COMPACT_ATOMS: atom_id res chain seq x y z
N MET A 1 -56.53 -66.58 -4.38
CA MET A 1 -57.30 -65.34 -4.54
C MET A 1 -58.18 -65.24 -3.30
N ALA A 2 -57.69 -64.53 -2.28
CA ALA A 2 -58.00 -63.11 -1.96
C ALA A 2 -59.06 -63.11 -0.84
N ALA A 3 -58.67 -62.80 0.41
CA ALA A 3 -58.78 -61.49 1.08
C ALA A 3 -60.25 -61.20 1.47
N ASP A 4 -60.64 -60.91 2.72
CA ASP A 4 -60.18 -59.88 3.67
C ASP A 4 -60.55 -60.33 5.11
N SER A 5 -59.63 -60.42 6.06
CA SER A 5 -59.06 -59.38 6.94
C SER A 5 -59.99 -58.92 8.09
N THR A 6 -59.68 -59.48 9.27
CA THR A 6 -60.33 -59.26 10.56
C THR A 6 -59.78 -57.97 11.20
N GLN A 7 -60.65 -57.00 11.48
CA GLN A 7 -60.28 -55.80 12.24
C GLN A 7 -60.16 -56.12 13.73
N LEU A 8 -58.92 -56.11 14.24
CA LEU A 8 -58.61 -56.06 15.66
C LEU A 8 -58.44 -54.59 16.06
N ALA A 9 -59.20 -54.17 17.07
CA ALA A 9 -59.12 -52.84 17.67
C ALA A 9 -57.76 -52.64 18.37
N THR A 10 -57.09 -51.55 18.03
CA THR A 10 -55.92 -51.03 18.76
C THR A 10 -56.32 -49.76 19.52
N HIS A 11 -56.07 -49.76 20.83
CA HIS A 11 -56.18 -48.59 21.69
C HIS A 11 -55.13 -47.52 21.30
N PRO A 12 -55.45 -46.21 21.39
CA PRO A 12 -54.46 -45.16 21.24
C PRO A 12 -53.73 -44.94 22.58
N ALA A 13 -52.42 -45.16 22.59
CA ALA A 13 -51.52 -44.61 23.59
C ALA A 13 -50.94 -43.30 23.02
N ALA A 14 -51.61 -42.20 23.26
CA ALA A 14 -51.12 -40.85 22.97
C ALA A 14 -51.68 -39.91 24.03
N GLY A 15 -50.83 -39.44 24.95
CA GLY A 15 -51.25 -38.53 26.00
C GLY A 15 -50.17 -38.11 27.00
N THR A 16 -49.03 -38.78 27.07
CA THR A 16 -48.04 -38.52 28.14
C THR A 16 -46.94 -37.51 27.76
N GLU A 17 -46.61 -37.32 26.48
CA GLU A 17 -45.51 -36.42 26.08
C GLU A 17 -45.87 -34.92 26.11
N THR A 18 -47.15 -34.55 26.13
CA THR A 18 -47.60 -33.15 26.02
C THR A 18 -47.79 -32.43 27.36
N GLN A 19 -47.94 -33.16 28.47
CA GLN A 19 -48.10 -32.56 29.80
C GLN A 19 -46.76 -32.14 30.43
N GLU A 20 -45.69 -32.93 30.27
CA GLU A 20 -44.37 -32.62 30.84
C GLU A 20 -43.73 -31.36 30.21
N ALA A 21 -43.98 -31.11 28.92
CA ALA A 21 -43.47 -29.94 28.22
C ALA A 21 -44.11 -28.62 28.71
N GLY A 22 -45.39 -28.65 29.10
CA GLY A 22 -46.10 -27.49 29.64
C GLY A 22 -45.65 -27.12 31.05
N GLU A 23 -45.49 -28.12 31.92
CA GLU A 23 -45.00 -27.91 33.30
C GLU A 23 -43.56 -27.40 33.33
N PHE A 24 -42.72 -27.85 32.39
CA PHE A 24 -41.34 -27.39 32.25
C PHE A 24 -41.25 -25.91 31.81
N ALA A 25 -42.08 -25.50 30.85
CA ALA A 25 -42.17 -24.11 30.41
C ALA A 25 -42.64 -23.19 31.55
N ASP A 26 -43.56 -23.65 32.39
CA ASP A 26 -44.05 -22.91 33.55
C ASP A 26 -42.97 -22.76 34.65
N LEU A 27 -42.16 -23.79 34.89
CA LEU A 27 -41.00 -23.72 35.80
C LEU A 27 -39.93 -22.74 35.32
N LEU A 28 -39.66 -22.68 34.01
CA LEU A 28 -38.72 -21.72 33.42
C LEU A 28 -39.20 -20.28 33.57
N ARG A 29 -40.49 -20.03 33.35
CA ARG A 29 -41.11 -18.70 33.55
C ARG A 29 -41.04 -18.25 35.01
N GLN A 30 -41.21 -19.18 35.95
CA GLN A 30 -41.15 -18.91 37.38
C GLN A 30 -39.72 -18.58 37.85
N SER A 31 -38.72 -19.21 37.25
CA SER A 31 -37.30 -19.09 37.62
C SER A 31 -36.64 -17.84 37.02
N PHE A 32 -36.83 -17.57 35.73
CA PHE A 32 -36.15 -16.47 35.02
C PHE A 32 -36.94 -15.15 34.98
N LYS A 33 -38.26 -15.17 35.26
CA LYS A 33 -39.15 -13.99 35.27
C LYS A 33 -38.95 -13.05 34.04
N PRO A 34 -39.04 -13.57 32.80
CA PRO A 34 -38.87 -12.75 31.60
C PRO A 34 -39.93 -11.64 31.53
N ARG A 35 -39.51 -10.39 31.26
CA ARG A 35 -40.38 -9.20 31.21
C ARG A 35 -41.20 -9.08 29.93
N THR A 36 -40.83 -9.82 28.88
CA THR A 36 -41.42 -9.74 27.54
C THR A 36 -41.58 -11.14 26.97
N GLU A 37 -42.62 -11.34 26.17
CA GLU A 37 -42.95 -12.63 25.54
C GLU A 37 -41.79 -13.16 24.67
N ARG A 38 -41.10 -12.27 23.95
CA ARG A 38 -39.91 -12.59 23.14
C ARG A 38 -38.75 -13.17 23.98
N ALA A 39 -38.51 -12.59 25.16
CA ALA A 39 -37.48 -13.08 26.07
C ALA A 39 -37.86 -14.43 26.68
N ALA A 40 -39.15 -14.69 26.91
CA ALA A 40 -39.62 -16.01 27.36
C ALA A 40 -39.35 -17.08 26.29
N THR A 41 -39.61 -16.77 25.02
CA THR A 41 -39.30 -17.68 23.89
C THR A 41 -37.80 -17.91 23.72
N GLU A 42 -36.97 -16.87 23.88
CA GLU A 42 -35.51 -17.00 23.83
C GLU A 42 -34.97 -17.91 24.95
N VAL A 43 -35.51 -17.79 26.17
CA VAL A 43 -35.16 -18.67 27.30
C VAL A 43 -35.62 -20.12 27.05
N GLU A 44 -36.86 -20.32 26.61
CA GLU A 44 -37.39 -21.66 26.27
C GLU A 44 -36.53 -22.33 25.17
N ASN A 45 -36.13 -21.57 24.14
CA ASN A 45 -35.24 -22.06 23.07
C ASN A 45 -33.82 -22.36 23.58
N ALA A 46 -33.25 -21.51 24.44
CA ALA A 46 -31.93 -21.72 25.00
C ALA A 46 -31.87 -23.00 25.85
N VAL A 47 -32.85 -23.18 26.73
CA VAL A 47 -32.94 -24.38 27.58
C VAL A 47 -33.24 -25.63 26.76
N GLY A 48 -34.13 -25.53 25.77
CA GLY A 48 -34.42 -26.65 24.85
C GLY A 48 -33.19 -27.08 24.04
N THR A 49 -32.36 -26.13 23.61
CA THR A 49 -31.09 -26.41 22.92
C THR A 49 -30.08 -27.08 23.85
N LEU A 50 -29.94 -26.57 25.07
CA LEU A 50 -29.04 -27.14 26.08
C LEU A 50 -29.39 -28.61 26.39
N ILE A 51 -30.68 -28.90 26.61
CA ILE A 51 -31.16 -30.26 26.91
C ILE A 51 -30.89 -31.19 25.72
N ARG A 52 -31.13 -30.75 24.49
CA ARG A 52 -30.91 -31.56 23.29
C ARG A 52 -29.44 -31.92 23.13
N GLU A 53 -28.54 -30.96 23.35
CA GLU A 53 -27.11 -31.19 23.23
C GLU A 53 -26.58 -32.06 24.38
N ALA A 54 -27.02 -31.81 25.62
CA ALA A 54 -26.69 -32.62 26.79
C ALA A 54 -27.17 -34.08 26.67
N LEU A 55 -28.33 -34.31 26.03
CA LEU A 55 -28.85 -35.64 25.74
C LEU A 55 -28.09 -36.34 24.61
N SER A 56 -27.51 -35.58 23.68
CA SER A 56 -26.78 -36.13 22.53
C SER A 56 -25.38 -36.62 22.88
N ASP A 57 -24.72 -36.02 23.88
CA ASP A 57 -23.39 -36.40 24.35
C ASP A 57 -23.33 -36.39 25.88
N SER A 58 -23.74 -37.51 26.49
CA SER A 58 -23.78 -37.70 27.94
C SER A 58 -22.40 -37.67 28.62
N SER A 59 -21.30 -37.66 27.84
CA SER A 59 -19.94 -37.54 28.37
C SER A 59 -19.59 -36.14 28.85
N LEU A 60 -20.39 -35.13 28.46
CA LEU A 60 -20.22 -33.72 28.82
C LEU A 60 -20.72 -33.37 30.23
N ILE A 61 -21.53 -34.23 30.85
CA ILE A 61 -22.21 -33.92 32.11
C ILE A 61 -21.21 -34.14 33.26
N LYS A 62 -20.68 -33.05 33.81
CA LYS A 62 -19.88 -33.05 35.05
C LYS A 62 -20.77 -32.95 36.28
N ASP A 63 -20.16 -33.12 37.46
CA ASP A 63 -20.84 -32.94 38.74
C ASP A 63 -21.37 -31.50 38.93
N ASP A 64 -20.74 -30.51 38.30
CA ASP A 64 -21.20 -29.12 38.25
C ASP A 64 -21.82 -28.76 36.87
N VAL A 65 -23.01 -28.17 36.92
CA VAL A 65 -23.77 -27.71 35.75
C VAL A 65 -23.10 -26.49 35.11
N LEU A 66 -22.48 -25.63 35.91
CA LEU A 66 -21.77 -24.44 35.38
C LEU A 66 -20.55 -24.87 34.54
N ASP A 67 -19.74 -25.79 35.06
CA ASP A 67 -18.59 -26.35 34.33
C ASP A 67 -19.02 -27.05 33.03
N THR A 68 -20.19 -27.69 33.05
CA THR A 68 -20.78 -28.36 31.87
C THR A 68 -21.17 -27.33 30.81
N ILE A 69 -21.81 -26.22 31.19
CA ILE A 69 -22.19 -25.14 30.28
C ILE A 69 -20.94 -24.44 29.71
N GLU A 70 -19.94 -24.16 30.55
CA GLU A 70 -18.68 -23.54 30.10
C GLU A 70 -17.94 -24.42 29.10
N GLU A 71 -17.90 -25.75 29.31
CA GLU A 71 -17.28 -26.67 28.35
C GLU A 71 -18.07 -26.76 27.03
N MET A 72 -19.40 -26.72 27.08
CA MET A 72 -20.24 -26.66 25.88
C MET A 72 -19.99 -25.38 25.08
N ILE A 73 -19.91 -24.22 25.75
CA ILE A 73 -19.56 -22.95 25.12
C ILE A 73 -18.16 -23.03 24.50
N ALA A 74 -17.16 -23.55 25.23
CA ALA A 74 -15.81 -23.71 24.71
C ALA A 74 -15.75 -24.59 23.45
N ARG A 75 -16.55 -25.66 23.37
CA ARG A 75 -16.64 -26.50 22.15
C ARG A 75 -17.31 -25.75 20.99
N ILE A 76 -18.30 -24.91 21.25
CA ILE A 76 -18.91 -24.05 20.24
C ILE A 76 -17.86 -23.05 19.72
N ASP A 77 -17.14 -22.40 20.63
CA ASP A 77 -16.09 -21.43 20.30
C ASP A 77 -14.97 -22.07 19.49
N GLN A 78 -14.58 -23.32 19.77
CA GLN A 78 -13.64 -24.08 18.95
C GLN A 78 -14.17 -24.31 17.52
N LYS A 79 -15.44 -24.70 17.38
CA LYS A 79 -16.05 -24.90 16.05
C LYS A 79 -16.16 -23.58 15.29
N LEU A 80 -16.56 -22.50 15.96
CA LEU A 80 -16.62 -21.16 15.38
C LEU A 80 -15.23 -20.68 14.96
N THR A 81 -14.22 -20.86 15.82
CA THR A 81 -12.84 -20.49 15.55
C THR A 81 -12.29 -21.20 14.32
N ALA A 82 -12.44 -22.52 14.23
CA ALA A 82 -12.02 -23.28 13.05
C ALA A 82 -12.71 -22.80 11.76
N GLN A 83 -14.02 -22.52 11.83
CA GLN A 83 -14.79 -22.06 10.68
C GLN A 83 -14.42 -20.63 10.27
N VAL A 84 -14.24 -19.73 11.23
CA VAL A 84 -13.87 -18.33 10.99
C VAL A 84 -12.44 -18.24 10.46
N ASN A 85 -11.50 -19.02 10.99
CA ASN A 85 -10.14 -19.13 10.44
C ASN A 85 -10.17 -19.57 8.97
N ALA A 86 -10.99 -20.57 8.62
CA ALA A 86 -11.15 -20.99 7.22
C ALA A 86 -11.73 -19.88 6.31
N ILE A 87 -12.64 -19.04 6.84
CA ILE A 87 -13.22 -17.91 6.09
C ILE A 87 -12.21 -16.77 5.94
N LEU A 88 -11.53 -16.39 7.03
CA LEU A 88 -10.57 -15.28 7.04
C LEU A 88 -9.33 -15.58 6.18
N HIS A 89 -8.86 -16.82 6.20
CA HIS A 89 -7.70 -17.25 5.40
C HIS A 89 -8.06 -17.66 3.96
N ALA A 90 -9.34 -17.55 3.56
CA ALA A 90 -9.71 -17.79 2.17
C ALA A 90 -9.07 -16.71 1.28
N PRO A 91 -8.40 -17.08 0.16
CA PRO A 91 -7.70 -16.11 -0.70
C PRO A 91 -8.59 -14.98 -1.21
N GLU A 92 -9.87 -15.28 -1.46
CA GLU A 92 -10.88 -14.31 -1.90
C GLU A 92 -11.17 -13.26 -0.83
N PHE A 93 -11.28 -13.68 0.43
CA PHE A 93 -11.52 -12.80 1.56
C PHE A 93 -10.28 -11.96 1.87
N GLN A 94 -9.10 -12.59 1.98
CA GLN A 94 -7.84 -11.89 2.23
C GLN A 94 -7.53 -10.81 1.18
N LYS A 95 -7.87 -11.06 -0.09
CA LYS A 95 -7.71 -10.06 -1.16
C LYS A 95 -8.59 -8.83 -0.96
N ILE A 96 -9.83 -9.01 -0.49
CA ILE A 96 -10.74 -7.91 -0.20
C ILE A 96 -10.33 -7.21 1.10
N GLU A 97 -9.98 -7.98 2.13
CA GLU A 97 -9.52 -7.47 3.42
C GLU A 97 -8.25 -6.63 3.25
N SER A 98 -7.24 -7.13 2.52
CA SER A 98 -5.97 -6.43 2.27
C SER A 98 -6.18 -5.08 1.58
N ALA A 99 -7.05 -5.03 0.56
CA ALA A 99 -7.36 -3.80 -0.17
C ALA A 99 -8.07 -2.76 0.71
N TRP A 100 -9.11 -3.18 1.44
CA TRP A 100 -9.86 -2.26 2.30
C TRP A 100 -9.09 -1.85 3.55
N ARG A 101 -8.31 -2.74 4.15
CA ARG A 101 -7.44 -2.41 5.28
C ARG A 101 -6.27 -1.52 4.84
N GLY A 102 -5.70 -1.76 3.66
CA GLY A 102 -4.71 -0.85 3.08
C GLY A 102 -5.27 0.56 2.85
N LEU A 103 -6.49 0.65 2.30
CA LEU A 103 -7.18 1.93 2.17
C LEU A 103 -7.50 2.58 3.53
N ASN A 104 -7.97 1.79 4.50
CA ASN A 104 -8.20 2.25 5.87
C ASN A 104 -6.91 2.83 6.47
N TYR A 105 -5.80 2.09 6.37
CA TYR A 105 -4.48 2.53 6.81
C TYR A 105 -4.09 3.87 6.16
N LEU A 106 -4.30 4.03 4.85
CA LEU A 106 -4.02 5.28 4.16
C LEU A 106 -4.86 6.44 4.69
N VAL A 107 -6.16 6.23 4.86
CA VAL A 107 -7.10 7.28 5.30
C VAL A 107 -6.83 7.71 6.73
N PHE A 108 -6.72 6.77 7.66
CA PHE A 108 -6.56 7.09 9.08
C PHE A 108 -5.17 7.59 9.46
N ASN A 109 -4.15 7.30 8.65
CA ASN A 109 -2.80 7.84 8.84
C ASN A 109 -2.52 9.09 8.00
N SER A 110 -3.51 9.64 7.31
CA SER A 110 -3.39 10.88 6.53
C SER A 110 -4.23 12.01 7.13
N GLU A 111 -3.60 13.14 7.42
CA GLU A 111 -4.29 14.35 7.90
C GLU A 111 -4.99 15.10 6.76
N THR A 112 -6.15 14.58 6.34
CA THR A 112 -6.96 15.18 5.27
C THR A 112 -7.53 16.56 5.67
N ASP A 113 -7.50 17.50 4.74
CA ASP A 113 -8.03 18.86 4.90
C ASP A 113 -8.42 19.47 3.54
N THR A 114 -8.58 20.79 3.45
CA THR A 114 -8.89 21.46 2.17
C THR A 114 -7.78 21.31 1.12
N THR A 115 -6.54 21.07 1.55
CA THR A 115 -5.34 20.97 0.71
C THR A 115 -4.94 19.53 0.38
N LEU A 116 -5.30 18.57 1.23
CA LEU A 116 -5.01 17.14 1.07
C LEU A 116 -6.31 16.35 0.98
N LYS A 117 -6.58 15.82 -0.22
CA LYS A 117 -7.79 15.04 -0.53
C LYS A 117 -7.42 13.67 -1.07
N ILE A 118 -8.17 12.65 -0.67
CA ILE A 118 -8.03 11.29 -1.17
C ILE A 118 -9.27 10.97 -2.00
N LYS A 119 -9.10 10.76 -3.31
CA LYS A 119 -10.18 10.31 -4.21
C LYS A 119 -9.96 8.84 -4.55
N VAL A 120 -10.97 8.00 -4.31
CA VAL A 120 -10.90 6.55 -4.52
C VAL A 120 -11.71 6.17 -5.76
N MET A 121 -11.13 5.32 -6.61
CA MET A 121 -11.80 4.74 -7.76
C MET A 121 -11.71 3.21 -7.66
N ASN A 122 -12.84 2.54 -7.48
CA ASN A 122 -12.93 1.10 -7.60
C ASN A 122 -12.78 0.72 -9.07
N VAL A 123 -11.75 -0.06 -9.36
CA VAL A 123 -11.60 -0.76 -10.64
C VAL A 123 -10.61 -1.92 -10.46
N SER A 124 -10.90 -3.07 -11.07
CA SER A 124 -9.98 -4.20 -11.04
C SER A 124 -8.81 -4.02 -12.02
N LYS A 125 -7.69 -4.70 -11.75
CA LYS A 125 -6.51 -4.71 -12.64
C LYS A 125 -6.86 -5.18 -14.05
N GLU A 126 -7.72 -6.19 -14.16
CA GLU A 126 -8.17 -6.74 -15.44
C GLU A 126 -9.05 -5.76 -16.23
N GLU A 127 -9.96 -5.05 -15.55
CA GLU A 127 -10.82 -4.06 -16.20
C GLU A 127 -10.00 -2.88 -16.71
N ILE A 128 -9.04 -2.35 -15.93
CA ILE A 128 -8.13 -1.32 -16.42
C ILE A 128 -7.36 -1.84 -17.64
N HIS A 129 -6.81 -3.05 -17.58
CA HIS A 129 -6.05 -3.62 -18.69
C HIS A 129 -6.91 -3.75 -19.97
N LYS A 130 -8.11 -4.32 -19.85
CA LYS A 130 -9.08 -4.43 -20.96
C LYS A 130 -9.44 -3.06 -21.51
N ASN A 131 -9.68 -2.08 -20.64
CA ASN A 131 -10.06 -0.72 -21.02
C ASN A 131 -8.95 -0.02 -21.80
N LEU A 132 -7.71 0.02 -21.27
CA LEU A 132 -6.58 0.67 -21.92
C LEU A 132 -6.21 0.00 -23.25
N ARG A 133 -6.39 -1.32 -23.36
CA ARG A 133 -6.15 -2.07 -24.60
C ARG A 133 -7.06 -1.65 -25.76
N LEU A 134 -8.26 -1.12 -25.48
CA LEU A 134 -9.16 -0.59 -26.51
C LEU A 134 -8.66 0.71 -27.13
N PHE A 135 -7.70 1.38 -26.50
CA PHE A 135 -7.16 2.68 -26.90
C PHE A 135 -5.64 2.60 -27.18
N PRO A 136 -5.18 1.79 -28.15
CA PRO A 136 -3.76 1.61 -28.40
C PRO A 136 -3.14 2.79 -29.16
N GLY A 137 -1.81 2.86 -29.11
CA GLY A 137 -1.04 3.80 -29.93
C GLY A 137 -1.35 5.25 -29.57
N ALA A 138 -1.72 6.08 -30.54
CA ALA A 138 -2.01 7.50 -30.33
C ALA A 138 -3.36 7.77 -29.64
N ARG A 139 -4.24 6.77 -29.48
CA ARG A 139 -5.58 6.94 -28.90
C ARG A 139 -5.64 6.84 -27.39
N TRP A 140 -4.51 6.58 -26.73
CA TRP A 140 -4.44 6.36 -25.28
C TRP A 140 -4.94 7.56 -24.46
N ASP A 141 -4.82 8.77 -25.02
CA ASP A 141 -5.35 10.04 -24.51
C ASP A 141 -6.89 10.13 -24.52
N GLN A 142 -7.57 9.23 -25.23
CA GLN A 142 -9.04 9.15 -25.24
C GLN A 142 -9.57 8.12 -24.24
N SER A 143 -8.68 7.42 -23.52
CA SER A 143 -9.08 6.39 -22.57
C SER A 143 -9.86 6.99 -21.40
N PRO A 144 -10.89 6.29 -20.88
CA PRO A 144 -11.65 6.72 -19.70
C PRO A 144 -10.77 7.06 -18.49
N LEU A 145 -9.67 6.34 -18.27
CA LEU A 145 -8.71 6.64 -17.21
C LEU A 145 -8.04 8.00 -17.45
N PHE A 146 -7.55 8.25 -18.67
CA PHE A 146 -6.94 9.53 -19.02
C PHE A 146 -7.94 10.69 -18.87
N LYS A 147 -9.19 10.52 -19.29
CA LYS A 147 -10.22 11.54 -19.11
C LYS A 147 -10.46 11.89 -17.65
N LYS A 148 -10.48 10.88 -16.77
CA LYS A 148 -10.68 11.08 -15.33
C LYS A 148 -9.47 11.72 -14.64
N VAL A 149 -8.25 11.32 -15.01
CA VAL A 149 -7.02 11.78 -14.36
C VAL A 149 -6.56 13.12 -14.94
N TYR A 150 -6.52 13.25 -16.25
CA TYR A 150 -6.03 14.43 -16.96
C TYR A 150 -7.17 15.41 -17.26
N GLU A 151 -8.14 15.04 -18.10
CA GLU A 151 -9.10 16.02 -18.65
C GLU A 151 -10.00 16.64 -17.57
N ALA A 152 -10.57 15.83 -16.67
CA ALA A 152 -11.52 16.26 -15.66
C ALA A 152 -10.89 17.16 -14.59
N GLU A 153 -9.57 17.11 -14.41
CA GLU A 153 -8.87 17.84 -13.35
C GLU A 153 -7.73 18.70 -13.92
N PHE A 154 -6.56 18.11 -14.22
CA PHE A 154 -5.38 18.86 -14.66
C PHE A 154 -5.59 19.68 -15.94
N GLY A 155 -6.39 19.16 -16.88
CA GLY A 155 -6.79 19.84 -18.11
C GLY A 155 -7.92 20.86 -17.92
N GLN A 156 -8.77 20.67 -16.90
CA GLN A 156 -9.97 21.47 -16.67
C GLN A 156 -9.65 22.82 -15.99
N LEU A 157 -10.29 23.89 -16.46
CA LEU A 157 -10.20 25.19 -15.81
C LEU A 157 -10.86 25.13 -14.42
N GLY A 158 -10.11 25.47 -13.38
CA GLY A 158 -10.54 25.35 -11.99
C GLY A 158 -10.49 23.93 -11.42
N GLY A 159 -9.98 22.94 -12.16
CA GLY A 159 -9.77 21.58 -11.65
C GLY A 159 -8.61 21.48 -10.66
N GLU A 160 -8.56 20.37 -9.92
CA GLU A 160 -7.55 20.10 -8.88
C GLU A 160 -6.62 18.96 -9.34
N PRO A 161 -5.40 19.27 -9.84
CA PRO A 161 -4.50 18.26 -10.38
C PRO A 161 -4.17 17.18 -9.35
N TYR A 162 -4.20 15.91 -9.77
CA TYR A 162 -3.78 14.79 -8.93
C TYR A 162 -2.27 14.85 -8.68
N GLY A 163 -1.88 14.91 -7.40
CA GLY A 163 -0.46 14.95 -7.01
C GLY A 163 0.24 13.60 -7.14
N CYS A 164 -0.47 12.51 -6.90
CA CYS A 164 0.05 11.14 -6.90
C CYS A 164 -1.09 10.17 -7.25
N LEU A 165 -0.76 9.06 -7.92
CA LEU A 165 -1.67 7.96 -8.20
C LEU A 165 -1.20 6.73 -7.43
N ILE A 166 -2.08 6.09 -6.67
CA ILE A 166 -1.80 4.86 -5.95
C ILE A 166 -2.71 3.78 -6.49
N ALA A 167 -2.12 2.65 -6.89
CA ALA A 167 -2.87 1.47 -7.31
C ALA A 167 -2.54 0.29 -6.40
N ASP A 168 -3.59 -0.33 -5.89
CA ASP A 168 -3.47 -1.55 -5.11
C ASP A 168 -3.36 -2.78 -6.02
N TYR A 169 -2.30 -2.80 -6.82
CA TYR A 169 -1.98 -3.91 -7.71
C TYR A 169 -0.56 -4.40 -7.48
N TYR A 170 -0.37 -5.69 -7.74
CA TYR A 170 0.92 -6.36 -7.78
C TYR A 170 1.31 -6.57 -9.24
N PHE A 171 2.52 -6.17 -9.62
CA PHE A 171 3.01 -6.27 -10.99
C PHE A 171 4.15 -7.28 -11.12
N SER A 172 3.99 -8.20 -12.06
CA SER A 172 4.97 -9.22 -12.43
C SER A 172 5.76 -8.83 -13.69
N HIS A 173 6.68 -9.71 -14.12
CA HIS A 173 7.40 -9.58 -15.39
C HIS A 173 6.59 -10.02 -16.61
N LEU A 174 5.38 -10.57 -16.42
CA LEU A 174 4.53 -11.08 -17.49
C LEU A 174 4.14 -9.95 -18.46
N SER A 175 3.94 -10.32 -19.73
CA SER A 175 3.70 -9.36 -20.81
C SER A 175 2.49 -8.45 -20.57
N GLN A 176 1.41 -8.99 -20.00
CA GLN A 176 0.19 -8.23 -19.70
C GLN A 176 0.45 -7.12 -18.67
N ASP A 177 1.25 -7.43 -17.64
CA ASP A 177 1.60 -6.51 -16.56
C ASP A 177 2.55 -5.42 -17.04
N VAL A 178 3.57 -5.80 -17.81
CA VAL A 178 4.52 -4.85 -18.40
C VAL A 178 3.82 -3.91 -19.38
N GLN A 179 2.88 -4.43 -20.19
CA GLN A 179 2.08 -3.60 -21.08
C GLN A 179 1.17 -2.64 -20.29
N LEU A 180 0.52 -3.14 -19.24
CA LEU A 180 -0.32 -2.30 -18.38
C LEU A 180 0.50 -1.18 -17.71
N LEU A 181 1.65 -1.49 -17.12
CA LEU A 181 2.55 -0.49 -16.54
C LEU A 181 3.00 0.55 -17.56
N ARG A 182 3.24 0.15 -18.81
CA ARG A 182 3.63 1.07 -19.89
C ARG A 182 2.50 2.03 -20.26
N GLU A 183 1.26 1.59 -20.26
CA GLU A 183 0.13 2.49 -20.53
C GLU A 183 -0.16 3.41 -19.33
N LEU A 184 -0.08 2.88 -18.10
CA LEU A 184 -0.22 3.66 -16.87
C LEU A 184 0.90 4.72 -16.74
N SER A 185 2.13 4.39 -17.14
CA SER A 185 3.25 5.34 -17.10
C SER A 185 3.03 6.54 -18.03
N LYS A 186 2.42 6.34 -19.21
CA LYS A 186 2.05 7.46 -20.10
C LYS A 186 1.01 8.38 -19.46
N VAL A 187 -0.02 7.81 -18.83
CA VAL A 187 -1.06 8.58 -18.11
C VAL A 187 -0.43 9.36 -16.96
N ALA A 188 0.40 8.71 -16.15
CA ALA A 188 1.13 9.33 -15.03
C ALA A 188 2.06 10.46 -15.51
N SER A 189 2.81 10.22 -16.58
CA SER A 189 3.73 11.19 -17.19
C SER A 189 3.01 12.44 -17.71
N ALA A 190 1.91 12.26 -18.45
CA ALA A 190 1.15 13.39 -18.98
C ALA A 190 0.42 14.19 -17.90
N ALA A 191 -0.11 13.53 -16.87
CA ALA A 191 -0.75 14.21 -15.73
C ALA A 191 0.26 14.82 -14.74
N HIS A 192 1.56 14.55 -14.92
CA HIS A 192 2.60 14.84 -13.93
C HIS A 192 2.21 14.32 -12.54
N ALA A 193 1.77 13.07 -12.48
CA ALA A 193 1.29 12.43 -11.26
C ALA A 193 2.01 11.09 -11.09
N PRO A 194 3.11 11.04 -10.31
CA PRO A 194 3.81 9.79 -10.06
C PRO A 194 2.87 8.67 -9.59
N PHE A 195 3.02 7.49 -10.18
CA PHE A 195 2.21 6.31 -9.98
C PHE A 195 2.96 5.30 -9.12
N PHE A 196 2.33 4.86 -8.03
CA PHE A 196 2.87 3.83 -7.14
C PHE A 196 1.98 2.60 -7.11
N ALA A 197 2.61 1.44 -7.16
CA ALA A 197 1.97 0.14 -6.96
C ALA A 197 2.96 -0.81 -6.26
N ALA A 198 2.62 -2.09 -6.13
CA ALA A 198 3.54 -3.11 -5.61
C ALA A 198 4.18 -3.94 -6.71
N ALA A 199 5.39 -4.41 -6.45
CA ALA A 199 5.97 -5.53 -7.19
C ALA A 199 5.39 -6.85 -6.68
N ASP A 200 5.11 -7.76 -7.59
CA ASP A 200 4.76 -9.15 -7.27
C ASP A 200 6.05 -9.97 -7.03
N PRO A 201 6.07 -10.98 -6.13
CA PRO A 201 7.24 -11.86 -5.95
C PRO A 201 7.74 -12.46 -7.27
N THR A 202 6.83 -12.77 -8.19
CA THR A 202 7.15 -13.34 -9.50
C THR A 202 7.94 -12.38 -10.39
N LEU A 203 7.97 -11.06 -10.10
CA LEU A 203 8.86 -10.11 -10.78
C LEU A 203 10.33 -10.42 -10.52
N LEU A 204 10.66 -11.09 -9.41
CA LEU A 204 12.01 -11.55 -9.11
C LEU A 204 12.19 -13.05 -9.40
N GLY A 205 11.23 -13.68 -10.09
CA GLY A 205 11.24 -15.12 -10.34
C GLY A 205 11.11 -15.96 -9.07
N MET A 206 10.41 -15.45 -8.06
CA MET A 206 10.15 -16.12 -6.78
C MET A 206 8.65 -16.37 -6.62
N ASP A 207 8.29 -17.40 -5.87
CA ASP A 207 6.90 -17.65 -5.48
C ASP A 207 6.50 -16.81 -4.24
N SER A 208 7.46 -16.51 -3.37
CA SER A 208 7.27 -15.67 -2.18
C SER A 208 8.46 -14.74 -1.92
N PHE A 209 8.21 -13.59 -1.29
CA PHE A 209 9.29 -12.69 -0.87
C PHE A 209 10.16 -13.25 0.24
N THR A 210 9.73 -14.31 0.94
CA THR A 210 10.55 -15.01 1.94
C THR A 210 11.83 -15.62 1.34
N GLU A 211 11.84 -15.86 0.02
CA GLU A 211 12.98 -16.41 -0.71
C GLU A 211 14.02 -15.35 -1.13
N LEU A 212 13.77 -14.07 -0.85
CA LEU A 212 14.62 -12.96 -1.30
C LEU A 212 16.08 -13.06 -0.79
N ALA A 213 16.31 -13.80 0.29
CA ALA A 213 17.65 -14.07 0.81
C ALA A 213 18.45 -15.04 -0.07
N ASN A 214 17.79 -15.92 -0.84
CA ASN A 214 18.40 -17.06 -1.53
C ASN A 214 19.30 -16.67 -2.73
N PRO A 215 18.88 -15.80 -3.67
CA PRO A 215 19.64 -15.57 -4.90
C PRO A 215 20.92 -14.77 -4.64
N ARG A 216 22.11 -15.26 -4.99
CA ARG A 216 23.38 -14.56 -4.68
C ARG A 216 23.47 -13.13 -5.25
N ASP A 217 22.83 -12.88 -6.39
CA ASP A 217 22.82 -11.59 -7.10
C ASP A 217 21.46 -11.38 -7.78
N LEU A 218 20.69 -10.39 -7.32
CA LEU A 218 19.36 -10.08 -7.87
C LEU A 218 19.45 -9.43 -9.25
N SER A 219 20.56 -8.77 -9.57
CA SER A 219 20.69 -8.04 -10.85
C SER A 219 20.65 -8.98 -12.04
N LYS A 220 21.17 -10.21 -11.87
CA LYS A 220 21.24 -11.22 -12.93
C LYS A 220 19.89 -11.83 -13.29
N ILE A 221 18.91 -11.77 -12.39
CA ILE A 221 17.55 -12.28 -12.64
C ILE A 221 16.96 -11.53 -13.84
N PHE A 222 17.10 -10.21 -13.82
CA PHE A 222 16.61 -9.36 -14.90
C PHE A 222 17.37 -9.53 -16.21
N ASP A 223 18.52 -10.20 -16.24
CA ASP A 223 19.29 -10.37 -17.46
C ASP A 223 18.71 -11.45 -18.39
N THR A 224 17.85 -12.34 -17.89
CA THR A 224 17.30 -13.43 -18.69
C THR A 224 16.36 -12.93 -19.82
N PRO A 225 16.14 -13.74 -20.86
CA PRO A 225 15.26 -13.38 -21.98
C PRO A 225 13.81 -13.10 -21.60
N ASP A 226 13.32 -13.69 -20.49
CA ASP A 226 11.94 -13.50 -20.03
C ASP A 226 11.65 -12.03 -19.65
N TYR A 227 12.69 -11.28 -19.28
CA TYR A 227 12.60 -9.87 -18.88
C TYR A 227 12.84 -8.88 -20.03
N VAL A 228 12.87 -9.32 -21.30
CA VAL A 228 13.10 -8.40 -22.45
C VAL A 228 12.08 -7.26 -22.47
N GLN A 229 10.80 -7.55 -22.22
CA GLN A 229 9.76 -6.51 -22.18
C GLN A 229 9.93 -5.59 -20.96
N TRP A 230 10.31 -6.15 -19.80
CA TRP A 230 10.60 -5.41 -18.58
C TRP A 230 11.77 -4.43 -18.79
N LYS A 231 12.88 -4.87 -19.39
CA LYS A 231 13.99 -3.98 -19.77
C LYS A 231 13.51 -2.86 -20.69
N GLY A 232 12.70 -3.19 -21.70
CA GLY A 232 12.11 -2.19 -22.59
C GLY A 232 11.20 -1.18 -21.88
N LEU A 233 10.50 -1.57 -20.81
CA LEU A 233 9.75 -0.64 -19.96
C LEU A 233 10.71 0.29 -19.20
N ARG A 234 11.77 -0.26 -18.59
CA ARG A 234 12.77 0.52 -17.83
C ARG A 234 13.54 1.52 -18.68
N ASP A 235 13.73 1.24 -19.97
CA ASP A 235 14.40 2.15 -20.91
C ASP A 235 13.49 3.30 -21.38
N ALA A 236 12.17 3.18 -21.19
CA ALA A 236 11.19 4.17 -21.61
C ALA A 236 11.19 5.38 -20.66
N ALA A 237 11.18 6.60 -21.22
CA ALA A 237 11.25 7.84 -20.44
C ALA A 237 10.07 8.04 -19.47
N ASP A 238 8.88 7.57 -19.82
CA ASP A 238 7.68 7.69 -18.99
C ASP A 238 7.75 6.83 -17.72
N SER A 239 8.60 5.80 -17.69
CA SER A 239 8.77 4.95 -16.50
C SER A 239 9.39 5.68 -15.30
N ARG A 240 9.91 6.91 -15.49
CA ARG A 240 10.38 7.80 -14.41
C ARG A 240 9.28 8.16 -13.42
N TYR A 241 8.02 8.09 -13.86
CA TYR A 241 6.86 8.36 -13.01
C TYR A 241 6.34 7.11 -12.29
N VAL A 242 6.95 5.95 -12.45
CA VAL A 242 6.46 4.69 -11.85
C VAL A 242 7.37 4.25 -10.72
N GLY A 243 6.79 4.04 -9.53
CA GLY A 243 7.44 3.41 -8.38
C GLY A 243 6.77 2.09 -8.01
N LEU A 244 7.56 1.03 -7.83
CA LEU A 244 7.05 -0.27 -7.35
C LEU A 244 7.58 -0.56 -5.96
N CYS A 245 6.67 -0.62 -4.97
CA CYS A 245 6.99 -0.88 -3.58
C CYS A 245 7.03 -2.38 -3.29
N MET A 246 7.88 -2.81 -2.37
CA MET A 246 7.95 -4.20 -1.90
C MET A 246 8.64 -4.30 -0.55
N PRO A 247 8.49 -5.39 0.22
CA PRO A 247 7.44 -6.40 0.14
C PRO A 247 6.11 -5.88 0.71
N ARG A 248 5.11 -6.73 0.94
CA ARG A 248 3.88 -6.33 1.65
C ARG A 248 4.17 -6.04 3.14
N VAL A 249 3.26 -5.28 3.74
CA VAL A 249 3.33 -4.82 5.14
C VAL A 249 2.14 -5.36 5.91
N LEU A 250 2.32 -5.72 7.17
CA LEU A 250 1.25 -6.27 7.99
C LEU A 250 0.16 -5.22 8.23
N ALA A 251 -1.09 -5.56 7.93
CA ALA A 251 -2.23 -4.64 7.97
C ALA A 251 -2.88 -4.57 9.36
N ARG A 252 -2.90 -5.69 10.09
CA ARG A 252 -3.45 -5.79 11.45
C ARG A 252 -2.75 -6.86 12.26
N LEU A 253 -2.96 -6.84 13.57
CA LEU A 253 -2.59 -7.96 14.43
C LEU A 253 -3.55 -9.14 14.22
N PRO A 254 -3.08 -10.38 14.39
CA PRO A 254 -3.96 -11.54 14.52
C PRO A 254 -4.83 -11.41 15.77
N TYR A 255 -6.09 -11.80 15.65
CA TYR A 255 -7.03 -11.81 16.78
C TYR A 255 -6.68 -12.95 17.74
N GLY A 256 -6.86 -12.69 19.03
CA GLY A 256 -6.57 -13.67 20.07
C GLY A 256 -6.69 -13.05 21.46
N ALA A 257 -6.87 -13.88 22.48
CA ALA A 257 -7.09 -13.40 23.85
C ALA A 257 -5.92 -12.59 24.41
N LYS A 258 -4.69 -12.85 23.94
CA LYS A 258 -3.47 -12.14 24.35
C LYS A 258 -3.14 -10.92 23.49
N THR A 259 -3.69 -10.85 22.28
CA THR A 259 -3.38 -9.82 21.28
C THR A 259 -4.55 -8.86 21.17
N GLU A 260 -5.47 -9.11 20.24
CA GLU A 260 -6.66 -8.32 19.99
C GLU A 260 -7.89 -9.21 20.25
N PRO A 261 -8.49 -9.14 21.46
CA PRO A 261 -9.60 -10.00 21.83
C PRO A 261 -10.89 -9.58 21.12
N VAL A 262 -11.69 -10.58 20.75
CA VAL A 262 -13.04 -10.39 20.19
C VAL A 262 -14.06 -10.50 21.31
N GLU A 263 -15.01 -9.56 21.40
CA GLU A 263 -16.00 -9.51 22.49
C GLU A 263 -17.09 -10.58 22.37
N GLU A 264 -17.39 -11.04 21.16
CA GLU A 264 -18.56 -11.90 20.87
C GLU A 264 -18.34 -13.36 21.27
N PHE A 265 -17.13 -13.90 21.09
CA PHE A 265 -16.77 -15.27 21.44
C PHE A 265 -15.25 -15.42 21.61
N ALA A 266 -14.78 -16.50 22.24
CA ALA A 266 -13.36 -16.75 22.44
C ALA A 266 -12.66 -17.19 21.13
N PHE A 267 -12.41 -16.21 20.26
CA PHE A 267 -11.74 -16.41 18.98
C PHE A 267 -10.21 -16.40 19.11
N GLU A 268 -9.56 -17.41 18.55
CA GLU A 268 -8.11 -17.49 18.39
C GLU A 268 -7.75 -17.66 16.91
N GLU A 269 -7.13 -16.64 16.33
CA GLU A 269 -6.71 -16.70 14.93
C GLU A 269 -5.47 -17.58 14.78
N GLU A 270 -5.61 -18.67 14.04
CA GLU A 270 -4.49 -19.57 13.76
C GLU A 270 -3.57 -18.91 12.73
N THR A 271 -2.34 -18.63 13.12
CA THR A 271 -1.32 -18.10 12.19
C THR A 271 -0.22 -19.12 11.95
N ASP A 272 0.37 -19.07 10.76
CA ASP A 272 1.35 -20.03 10.26
C ASP A 272 2.79 -19.68 10.67
N GLY A 273 2.97 -18.84 11.69
CA GLY A 273 4.27 -18.43 12.20
C GLY A 273 5.13 -17.77 11.12
N HIS A 274 6.15 -18.49 10.64
CA HIS A 274 7.16 -17.94 9.73
C HIS A 274 6.75 -17.89 8.25
N THR A 275 5.90 -18.79 7.75
CA THR A 275 5.51 -18.82 6.31
C THR A 275 4.75 -17.55 5.93
N GLY A 276 3.87 -17.06 6.80
CA GLY A 276 3.23 -15.76 6.69
C GLY A 276 1.95 -15.71 5.85
N ASP A 277 1.47 -16.79 5.26
CA ASP A 277 0.32 -16.81 4.36
C ASP A 277 -1.01 -16.55 5.09
N GLN A 278 -1.07 -16.86 6.39
CA GLN A 278 -2.26 -16.64 7.22
C GLN A 278 -2.34 -15.23 7.81
N TYR A 279 -1.35 -14.38 7.56
CA TYR A 279 -1.36 -12.99 8.03
C TYR A 279 -2.09 -12.06 7.04
N ALA A 280 -2.79 -11.06 7.59
CA ALA A 280 -3.43 -10.02 6.79
C ALA A 280 -2.39 -9.00 6.29
N TRP A 281 -1.87 -9.19 5.08
CA TRP A 281 -0.91 -8.28 4.45
C TRP A 281 -1.60 -7.18 3.63
N MET A 282 -1.16 -5.94 3.78
CA MET A 282 -1.52 -4.83 2.90
C MET A 282 -0.38 -4.47 1.94
N ASN A 283 -0.73 -3.83 0.84
CA ASN A 283 0.21 -3.35 -0.15
C ASN A 283 1.09 -2.20 0.40
N ALA A 284 2.42 -2.30 0.23
CA ALA A 284 3.36 -1.26 0.66
C ALA A 284 3.19 0.08 -0.07
N ALA A 285 2.50 0.11 -1.21
CA ALA A 285 2.15 1.36 -1.89
C ALA A 285 1.31 2.28 -0.98
N TYR A 286 0.45 1.72 -0.11
CA TYR A 286 -0.30 2.50 0.88
C TYR A 286 0.62 3.13 1.94
N ALA A 287 1.62 2.40 2.42
CA ALA A 287 2.61 2.93 3.37
C ALA A 287 3.44 4.06 2.75
N MET A 288 3.86 3.91 1.49
CA MET A 288 4.52 4.98 0.75
C MET A 288 3.59 6.20 0.55
N ALA A 289 2.31 5.96 0.23
CA ALA A 289 1.33 7.03 0.08
C ALA A 289 1.12 7.84 1.36
N VAL A 290 1.12 7.19 2.53
CA VAL A 290 1.09 7.89 3.83
C VAL A 290 2.30 8.79 4.00
N ASN A 291 3.51 8.33 3.64
CA ASN A 291 4.71 9.17 3.71
C ASN A 291 4.65 10.35 2.73
N ILE A 292 4.11 10.16 1.53
CA ILE A 292 3.88 11.24 0.56
C ILE A 292 2.91 12.28 1.14
N ASN A 293 1.79 11.83 1.70
CA ASN A 293 0.78 12.69 2.32
C ASN A 293 1.36 13.48 3.51
N ARG A 294 2.12 12.82 4.38
CA ARG A 294 2.80 13.43 5.52
C ARG A 294 3.82 14.48 5.07
N ALA A 295 4.65 14.16 4.08
CA ALA A 295 5.64 15.10 3.54
C ALA A 295 4.97 16.38 3.01
N TYR A 296 3.87 16.22 2.25
CA TYR A 296 3.09 17.36 1.77
C TYR A 296 2.51 18.18 2.91
N LYS A 297 1.94 17.53 3.94
CA LYS A 297 1.35 18.22 5.09
C LYS A 297 2.39 19.03 5.88
N ASP A 298 3.56 18.45 6.12
CA ASP A 298 4.61 19.07 6.94
C ASP A 298 5.34 20.21 6.22
N CYS A 299 5.62 20.02 4.93
CA CYS A 299 6.54 20.87 4.18
C CYS A 299 5.89 21.61 3.00
N GLY A 300 4.65 21.29 2.63
CA GLY A 300 3.99 21.75 1.40
C GLY A 300 4.50 21.04 0.13
N TRP A 301 5.46 20.12 0.27
CA TRP A 301 6.16 19.44 -0.82
C TRP A 301 6.44 17.98 -0.48
N THR A 302 6.47 17.14 -1.50
CA THR A 302 6.64 15.68 -1.38
C THR A 302 8.09 15.22 -1.61
N VAL A 303 9.07 16.04 -1.23
CA VAL A 303 10.51 15.72 -1.43
C VAL A 303 11.06 14.83 -0.30
N ARG A 304 10.37 14.78 0.85
CA ARG A 304 10.79 14.07 2.07
C ARG A 304 9.99 12.79 2.31
N ILE A 305 10.13 11.84 1.39
CA ILE A 305 9.37 10.57 1.40
C ILE A 305 10.24 9.33 1.63
N ARG A 306 11.54 9.53 1.84
CA ARG A 306 12.55 8.47 1.97
C ARG A 306 13.55 8.79 3.07
N GLY A 307 14.34 7.78 3.44
CA GLY A 307 15.35 7.79 4.50
C GLY A 307 14.74 7.77 5.91
N VAL A 308 15.44 7.12 6.84
CA VAL A 308 14.93 6.81 8.18
C VAL A 308 14.53 8.07 8.97
N GLN A 309 15.35 9.12 8.92
CA GLN A 309 15.08 10.38 9.64
C GLN A 309 14.56 11.50 8.72
N SER A 310 14.45 11.23 7.42
CA SER A 310 14.11 12.21 6.39
C SER A 310 12.69 12.07 5.84
N GLY A 311 11.82 11.36 6.55
CA GLY A 311 10.38 11.24 6.24
C GLY A 311 9.96 9.92 5.58
N GLY A 312 10.88 8.97 5.41
CA GLY A 312 10.60 7.63 4.89
C GLY A 312 10.22 6.59 5.95
N GLU A 313 10.20 6.94 7.23
CA GLU A 313 9.85 6.01 8.33
C GLU A 313 8.34 5.75 8.39
N VAL A 314 8.00 4.48 8.47
CA VAL A 314 6.67 3.94 8.72
C VAL A 314 6.66 3.44 10.16
N VAL A 315 5.81 4.04 10.98
CA VAL A 315 5.74 3.82 12.43
C VAL A 315 4.47 3.06 12.80
N ASN A 316 4.44 2.50 14.02
CA ASN A 316 3.29 1.81 14.61
C ASN A 316 2.80 0.64 13.75
N LEU A 317 3.74 -0.17 13.22
CA LEU A 317 3.37 -1.36 12.49
C LEU A 317 2.92 -2.47 13.45
N PRO A 318 1.86 -3.24 13.09
CA PRO A 318 1.45 -4.41 13.86
C PRO A 318 2.63 -5.35 14.13
N SER A 319 2.81 -5.72 15.39
CA SER A 319 3.94 -6.50 15.88
C SER A 319 3.43 -7.71 16.66
N HIS A 320 3.36 -8.87 15.99
CA HIS A 320 2.87 -10.11 16.58
C HIS A 320 4.03 -10.94 17.15
N THR A 321 3.99 -11.24 18.45
CA THR A 321 4.99 -12.10 19.10
C THR A 321 4.42 -13.49 19.36
N PHE A 322 5.17 -14.53 19.00
CA PHE A 322 4.75 -15.92 19.19
C PHE A 322 5.87 -16.73 19.86
N PRO A 323 5.52 -17.77 20.65
CA PRO A 323 6.50 -18.66 21.24
C PRO A 323 7.15 -19.52 20.15
N THR A 324 8.46 -19.73 20.24
CA THR A 324 9.22 -20.60 19.33
C THR A 324 9.49 -21.97 19.95
N ASP A 325 9.80 -22.95 19.10
CA ASP A 325 10.11 -24.34 19.51
C ASP A 325 11.29 -24.43 20.49
N ASP A 326 12.22 -23.47 20.41
CA ASP A 326 13.38 -23.37 21.31
C ASP A 326 13.03 -22.76 22.69
N GLY A 327 11.75 -22.51 22.98
CA GLY A 327 11.27 -21.90 24.22
C GLY A 327 11.49 -20.39 24.31
N GLY A 328 11.86 -19.75 23.20
CA GLY A 328 12.00 -18.31 23.08
C GLY A 328 10.68 -17.63 22.69
N VAL A 329 10.70 -16.30 22.65
CA VAL A 329 9.66 -15.48 22.02
C VAL A 329 10.29 -14.81 20.81
N ASP A 330 9.70 -15.02 19.63
CA ASP A 330 10.13 -14.32 18.42
C ASP A 330 9.05 -13.35 17.96
N LEU A 331 9.49 -12.29 17.28
CA LEU A 331 8.64 -11.26 16.71
C LEU A 331 8.47 -11.54 15.22
N LYS A 332 7.22 -11.72 14.78
CA LYS A 332 6.92 -11.74 13.35
C LYS A 332 7.33 -10.41 12.74
N CYS A 333 8.14 -10.46 11.70
CA CYS A 333 8.55 -9.28 10.95
C CYS A 333 7.30 -8.56 10.39
N PRO A 334 7.07 -7.27 10.69
CA PRO A 334 5.93 -6.51 10.16
C PRO A 334 5.98 -6.29 8.63
N THR A 335 7.12 -6.52 8.01
CA THR A 335 7.26 -6.71 6.55
C THR A 335 7.47 -8.20 6.28
N GLU A 336 7.03 -8.74 5.14
CA GLU A 336 7.14 -10.20 4.86
C GLU A 336 8.54 -10.78 5.10
N ILE A 337 9.58 -9.98 4.83
CA ILE A 337 10.97 -10.33 5.07
C ILE A 337 11.77 -9.12 5.57
N ALA A 338 12.81 -9.40 6.36
CA ALA A 338 13.84 -8.42 6.70
C ALA A 338 14.86 -8.30 5.55
N ILE A 339 15.05 -7.08 5.04
CA ILE A 339 15.96 -6.77 3.94
C ILE A 339 17.25 -6.19 4.51
N SER A 340 18.41 -6.69 4.08
CA SER A 340 19.71 -6.09 4.43
C SER A 340 20.06 -4.91 3.53
N ASP A 341 20.90 -4.00 4.00
CA ASP A 341 21.32 -2.81 3.23
C ASP A 341 21.89 -3.16 1.85
N ARG A 342 22.64 -4.26 1.75
CA ARG A 342 23.14 -4.76 0.46
C ARG A 342 22.00 -5.12 -0.49
N ARG A 343 20.98 -5.83 0.00
CA ARG A 343 19.80 -6.22 -0.80
C ARG A 343 18.97 -5.00 -1.18
N GLU A 344 18.83 -4.04 -0.28
CA GLU A 344 18.16 -2.79 -0.59
C GLU A 344 18.84 -2.08 -1.76
N ALA A 345 20.17 -1.94 -1.73
CA ALA A 345 20.90 -1.30 -2.82
C ALA A 345 20.77 -2.05 -4.16
N GLU A 346 20.78 -3.39 -4.14
CA GLU A 346 20.54 -4.23 -5.33
C GLU A 346 19.10 -4.02 -5.90
N LEU A 347 18.09 -3.95 -5.03
CA LEU A 347 16.69 -3.70 -5.40
C LEU A 347 16.46 -2.28 -5.91
N ALA A 348 17.03 -1.27 -5.23
CA ALA A 348 16.96 0.13 -5.62
C ALA A 348 17.59 0.35 -7.00
N LYS A 349 18.75 -0.27 -7.27
CA LYS A 349 19.40 -0.27 -8.60
C LYS A 349 18.52 -0.94 -9.67
N SER A 350 17.68 -1.88 -9.26
CA SER A 350 16.72 -2.57 -10.12
C SER A 350 15.43 -1.79 -10.35
N GLY A 351 15.28 -0.60 -9.76
CA GLY A 351 14.12 0.28 -9.94
C GLY A 351 12.94 -0.09 -9.05
N LEU A 352 13.19 -0.75 -7.92
CA LEU A 352 12.21 -1.12 -6.91
C LEU A 352 12.39 -0.26 -5.65
N ILE A 353 11.32 -0.14 -4.86
CA ILE A 353 11.27 0.66 -3.64
C ILE A 353 11.05 -0.28 -2.45
N PRO A 354 12.12 -0.82 -1.86
CA PRO A 354 12.01 -1.72 -0.73
C PRO A 354 11.67 -0.96 0.57
N ILE A 355 10.74 -1.50 1.35
CA ILE A 355 10.53 -1.14 2.75
C ILE A 355 11.36 -2.07 3.63
N ILE A 356 12.23 -1.49 4.45
CA ILE A 356 13.11 -2.25 5.36
C ILE A 356 12.55 -2.19 6.78
N HIS A 357 12.28 -3.34 7.39
CA HIS A 357 11.97 -3.42 8.81
C HIS A 357 13.18 -3.09 9.68
N ARG A 358 12.97 -2.23 10.68
CA ARG A 358 13.97 -1.98 11.71
C ARG A 358 13.89 -3.10 12.75
N LYS A 359 14.90 -3.97 12.72
CA LYS A 359 15.00 -5.16 13.58
C LYS A 359 14.64 -4.85 15.04
N ASN A 360 13.80 -5.72 15.63
CA ASN A 360 13.31 -5.66 17.01
C ASN A 360 12.53 -4.39 17.37
N THR A 361 11.93 -3.71 16.39
CA THR A 361 11.05 -2.56 16.63
C THR A 361 9.77 -2.69 15.81
N ASP A 362 8.78 -1.87 16.08
CA ASP A 362 7.53 -1.74 15.34
C ASP A 362 7.63 -0.78 14.13
N LYS A 363 8.86 -0.51 13.67
CA LYS A 363 9.15 0.50 12.65
C LYS A 363 9.74 -0.12 11.40
N ALA A 364 9.46 0.51 10.26
CA ALA A 364 10.12 0.22 9.00
C ALA A 364 10.45 1.52 8.27
N ALA A 365 11.29 1.48 7.24
CA ALA A 365 11.63 2.67 6.49
C ALA A 365 11.88 2.37 5.02
N PHE A 366 11.47 3.29 4.16
CA PHE A 366 11.94 3.35 2.78
C PHE A 366 13.26 4.11 2.75
N ILE A 367 14.37 3.43 2.46
CA ILE A 367 15.70 4.07 2.39
C ILE A 367 15.83 4.86 1.07
N GLY A 368 15.45 4.22 -0.03
CA GLY A 368 15.39 4.77 -1.38
C GLY A 368 13.95 5.01 -1.88
N ALA A 369 13.82 5.88 -2.88
CA ALA A 369 12.60 6.02 -3.68
C ALA A 369 13.00 6.17 -5.16
N GLN A 370 13.47 5.07 -5.74
CA GLN A 370 13.83 4.97 -7.16
C GLN A 370 12.60 4.62 -7.99
N SER A 371 12.50 5.21 -9.17
CA SER A 371 11.53 4.79 -10.17
C SER A 371 11.99 3.53 -10.91
N VAL A 372 11.09 2.92 -11.67
CA VAL A 372 11.38 1.77 -12.53
C VAL A 372 12.40 2.13 -13.63
N TYR A 373 12.49 3.41 -14.00
CA TYR A 373 13.41 3.90 -15.03
C TYR A 373 14.86 3.52 -14.75
N LYS A 374 15.57 3.09 -15.80
CA LYS A 374 17.01 2.85 -15.76
C LYS A 374 17.74 4.07 -16.32
N PRO A 375 18.48 4.83 -15.49
CA PRO A 375 19.31 5.93 -15.97
C PRO A 375 20.34 5.49 -17.01
N LYS A 376 20.58 6.34 -18.00
CA LYS A 376 21.55 6.15 -19.08
C LYS A 376 22.88 6.80 -18.73
N GLN A 377 23.96 6.13 -19.12
CA GLN A 377 25.30 6.69 -19.06
C GLN A 377 25.60 7.42 -20.37
N PHE A 378 26.10 8.65 -20.25
CA PHE A 378 26.47 9.50 -21.37
C PHE A 378 27.99 9.70 -21.36
N TYR A 379 28.58 9.78 -22.55
CA TYR A 379 30.03 9.94 -22.74
C TYR A 379 30.32 11.29 -23.43
N GLY A 380 31.56 11.78 -23.32
CA GLY A 380 32.00 13.05 -23.91
C GLY A 380 32.10 14.18 -22.89
N GLU A 381 32.40 15.39 -23.38
CA GLU A 381 32.73 16.57 -22.55
C GLU A 381 31.59 16.97 -21.58
N LYS A 382 30.33 16.88 -22.03
CA LYS A 382 29.13 17.12 -21.21
C LYS A 382 28.48 15.84 -20.66
N GLY A 383 29.15 14.68 -20.81
CA GLY A 383 28.60 13.38 -20.46
C GLY A 383 28.29 13.25 -18.96
N VAL A 384 29.17 13.78 -18.11
CA VAL A 384 29.02 13.72 -16.65
C VAL A 384 27.76 14.48 -16.19
N GLU A 385 27.54 15.69 -16.70
CA GLU A 385 26.37 16.51 -16.37
C GLU A 385 25.06 15.88 -16.87
N ALA A 386 25.09 15.32 -18.08
CA ALA A 386 23.95 14.61 -18.66
C ALA A 386 23.60 13.35 -17.84
N THR A 387 24.60 12.56 -17.44
CA THR A 387 24.40 11.39 -16.57
C THR A 387 23.92 11.79 -15.19
N ALA A 388 24.43 12.87 -14.60
CA ALA A 388 23.93 13.38 -13.32
C ALA A 388 22.45 13.77 -13.43
N SER A 389 22.07 14.49 -14.48
CA SER A 389 20.69 14.92 -14.72
C SER A 389 19.74 13.74 -14.92
N ASP A 390 20.15 12.74 -15.69
CA ASP A 390 19.33 11.56 -15.95
C ASP A 390 19.17 10.68 -14.70
N ASN A 391 20.22 10.57 -13.87
CA ASN A 391 20.13 9.93 -12.55
C ASN A 391 19.17 10.65 -11.60
N LEU A 392 19.14 11.99 -11.62
CA LEU A 392 18.16 12.75 -10.82
C LEU A 392 16.73 12.48 -11.30
N SER A 393 16.52 12.37 -12.62
CA SER A 393 15.20 12.10 -13.20
C SER A 393 14.64 10.72 -12.86
N ALA A 394 15.48 9.77 -12.46
CA ALA A 394 15.05 8.43 -12.04
C ALA A 394 14.56 8.39 -10.59
N ARG A 395 14.74 9.46 -9.82
CA ARG A 395 14.41 9.50 -8.38
C ARG A 395 13.08 10.22 -8.18
N LEU A 396 12.14 9.52 -7.57
CA LEU A 396 10.77 10.02 -7.40
C LEU A 396 10.66 11.30 -6.55
N PRO A 397 11.47 11.53 -5.49
CA PRO A 397 11.42 12.79 -4.75
C PRO A 397 11.63 14.04 -5.62
N TYR A 398 12.51 13.95 -6.62
CA TYR A 398 12.76 15.06 -7.55
C TYR A 398 11.67 15.14 -8.62
N MET A 399 11.17 14.00 -9.11
CA MET A 399 10.02 13.96 -10.02
C MET A 399 8.77 14.57 -9.40
N PHE A 400 8.56 14.38 -8.10
CA PHE A 400 7.50 15.02 -7.34
C PHE A 400 7.63 16.55 -7.31
N ALA A 401 8.84 17.07 -7.06
CA ALA A 401 9.07 18.51 -7.10
C ALA A 401 8.75 19.09 -8.49
N VAL A 402 9.30 18.47 -9.56
CA VAL A 402 9.04 18.88 -10.95
C VAL A 402 7.55 18.80 -11.29
N SER A 403 6.88 17.72 -10.87
CA SER A 403 5.45 17.51 -11.10
C SER A 403 4.60 18.61 -10.48
N ARG A 404 4.92 19.00 -9.24
CA ARG A 404 4.19 20.06 -8.54
C ARG A 404 4.42 21.43 -9.18
N PHE A 405 5.64 21.72 -9.65
CA PHE A 405 5.88 22.93 -10.45
C PHE A 405 5.10 22.92 -11.77
N ALA A 406 4.97 21.77 -12.44
CA ALA A 406 4.14 21.65 -13.63
C ALA A 406 2.65 21.92 -13.33
N HIS A 407 2.14 21.44 -12.19
CA HIS A 407 0.78 21.75 -11.73
C HIS A 407 0.55 23.25 -11.50
N TYR A 408 1.47 23.91 -10.80
CA TYR A 408 1.39 25.36 -10.58
C TYR A 408 1.51 26.15 -11.88
N LEU A 409 2.49 25.84 -12.72
CA LEU A 409 2.69 26.51 -14.00
C LEU A 409 1.47 26.36 -14.90
N LYS A 410 0.87 25.18 -14.97
CA LYS A 410 -0.34 24.94 -15.78
C LYS A 410 -1.49 25.84 -15.35
N CYS A 411 -1.74 25.97 -14.05
CA CYS A 411 -2.81 26.82 -13.54
C CYS A 411 -2.49 28.31 -13.74
N MET A 412 -1.30 28.73 -13.34
CA MET A 412 -0.89 30.14 -13.41
C MET A 412 -0.80 30.68 -14.83
N VAL A 413 -0.18 29.93 -15.75
CA VAL A 413 -0.04 30.37 -17.14
C VAL A 413 -1.41 30.43 -17.81
N ARG A 414 -2.29 29.44 -17.56
CA ARG A 414 -3.65 29.42 -18.08
C ARG A 414 -4.46 30.65 -17.67
N ASP A 415 -4.36 31.08 -16.42
CA ASP A 415 -5.06 32.28 -15.91
C ASP A 415 -4.49 33.58 -16.50
N LYS A 416 -3.26 33.56 -17.03
CA LYS A 416 -2.63 34.71 -17.70
C LYS A 416 -2.79 34.73 -19.22
N ILE A 417 -3.41 33.72 -19.83
CA ILE A 417 -3.71 33.74 -21.27
C ILE A 417 -4.64 34.92 -21.56
N GLY A 418 -4.26 35.74 -22.55
CA GLY A 418 -4.98 36.97 -22.90
C GLY A 418 -4.44 38.24 -22.23
N ALA A 419 -3.51 38.13 -21.28
CA ALA A 419 -2.78 39.28 -20.75
C ALA A 419 -1.74 39.78 -21.78
N THR A 420 -1.54 41.10 -21.86
CA THR A 420 -0.51 41.72 -22.68
C THR A 420 0.85 41.55 -22.00
N LYS A 421 1.60 40.51 -22.37
CA LYS A 421 2.94 40.24 -21.86
C LYS A 421 3.90 39.90 -23.00
N GLU A 422 4.96 40.69 -23.13
CA GLU A 422 6.09 40.42 -24.03
C GLU A 422 7.10 39.46 -23.37
N LYS A 423 8.04 38.90 -24.14
CA LYS A 423 9.06 37.96 -23.65
C LYS A 423 9.79 38.41 -22.39
N ASP A 424 10.25 39.65 -22.33
CA ASP A 424 10.99 40.17 -21.17
C ASP A 424 10.10 40.30 -19.93
N GLN A 425 8.80 40.55 -20.13
CA GLN A 425 7.82 40.60 -19.04
C GLN A 425 7.46 39.20 -18.56
N LEU A 426 7.31 38.24 -19.48
CA LEU A 426 7.11 36.83 -19.14
C LEU A 426 8.31 36.25 -18.40
N THR A 427 9.52 36.58 -18.84
CA THR A 427 10.77 36.08 -18.24
C THR A 427 10.90 36.58 -16.81
N ARG A 428 10.72 37.88 -16.58
CA ARG A 428 10.73 38.46 -15.22
C ARG A 428 9.65 37.84 -14.34
N TRP A 429 8.42 37.74 -14.83
CA TRP A 429 7.30 37.19 -14.07
C TRP A 429 7.54 35.74 -13.63
N LEU A 430 7.96 34.87 -14.55
CA LEU A 430 8.22 33.46 -14.24
C LEU A 430 9.47 33.27 -13.38
N GLN A 431 10.50 34.10 -13.58
CA GLN A 431 11.71 34.07 -12.76
C GLN A 431 11.46 34.57 -11.33
N GLU A 432 10.69 35.64 -11.15
CA GLU A 432 10.28 36.14 -9.83
C GLU A 432 9.46 35.10 -9.08
N TRP A 433 8.49 34.48 -9.76
CA TRP A 433 7.68 33.41 -9.17
C TRP A 433 8.51 32.20 -8.73
N ILE A 434 9.39 31.68 -9.60
CA ILE A 434 10.15 30.47 -9.24
C ILE A 434 11.16 30.75 -8.10
N ASN A 435 11.67 31.99 -8.01
CA ASN A 435 12.59 32.41 -6.95
C ASN A 435 11.96 32.38 -5.55
N GLU A 436 10.63 32.45 -5.42
CA GLU A 436 9.95 32.27 -4.13
C GLU A 436 10.23 30.88 -3.51
N TYR A 437 10.45 29.88 -4.37
CA TYR A 437 10.72 28.49 -4.00
C TYR A 437 12.22 28.14 -4.01
N VAL A 438 13.08 29.10 -4.33
CA VAL A 438 14.53 28.95 -4.27
C VAL A 438 15.04 29.38 -2.89
N ASP A 439 15.89 28.56 -2.31
CA ASP A 439 16.65 28.90 -1.11
C ASP A 439 17.78 29.87 -1.44
N GLY A 440 17.80 31.02 -0.75
CA GLY A 440 18.80 32.07 -0.99
C GLY A 440 20.18 31.74 -0.43
N ASP A 441 20.26 30.88 0.59
CA ASP A 441 21.52 30.40 1.16
C ASP A 441 21.47 28.87 1.40
N PRO A 442 21.53 28.07 0.32
CA PRO A 442 21.37 26.63 0.40
C PRO A 442 22.49 25.92 1.18
N ILE A 443 23.60 26.61 1.45
CA ILE A 443 24.75 26.06 2.17
C ILE A 443 24.47 26.01 3.67
N ASN A 444 23.91 27.10 4.22
CA ASN A 444 23.71 27.25 5.67
C ASN A 444 22.28 26.95 6.13
N SER A 445 21.32 26.90 5.20
CA SER A 445 19.92 26.65 5.53
C SER A 445 19.68 25.30 6.24
N SER A 446 18.72 25.31 7.16
CA SER A 446 18.26 24.11 7.86
C SER A 446 17.57 23.12 6.91
N GLU A 447 17.53 21.85 7.28
CA GLU A 447 16.79 20.82 6.52
C GLU A 447 15.29 21.13 6.36
N GLN A 448 14.68 21.77 7.36
CA GLN A 448 13.27 22.20 7.26
C GLN A 448 13.10 23.31 6.22
N THR A 449 14.04 24.25 6.14
CA THR A 449 14.02 25.32 5.12
C THR A 449 14.16 24.73 3.72
N LYS A 450 15.12 23.82 3.52
CA LYS A 450 15.33 23.11 2.25
C LYS A 450 14.13 22.26 1.83
N ALA A 451 13.35 21.76 2.79
CA ALA A 451 12.14 21.00 2.50
C ALA A 451 10.97 21.89 2.04
N ARG A 452 10.84 23.09 2.60
CA ARG A 452 9.81 24.09 2.21
C ARG A 452 10.15 24.81 0.90
N LYS A 453 11.45 24.95 0.62
CA LYS A 453 12.02 25.53 -0.60
C LYS A 453 12.83 24.47 -1.32
N PRO A 454 12.22 23.65 -2.19
CA PRO A 454 12.85 22.44 -2.71
C PRO A 454 14.00 22.71 -3.70
N LEU A 455 14.20 23.96 -4.13
CA LEU A 455 15.18 24.34 -5.14
C LEU A 455 16.37 25.08 -4.52
N ALA A 456 17.57 24.63 -4.87
CA ALA A 456 18.80 25.34 -4.56
C ALA A 456 19.11 26.44 -5.59
N ALA A 457 18.64 26.29 -6.83
CA ALA A 457 18.73 27.32 -7.87
C ALA A 457 17.68 27.08 -8.97
N ALA A 458 17.24 28.15 -9.63
CA ALA A 458 16.35 28.08 -10.78
C ALA A 458 16.69 29.11 -11.85
N ARG A 459 16.52 28.74 -13.12
CA ARG A 459 16.65 29.64 -14.27
C ARG A 459 15.53 29.39 -15.29
N VAL A 460 14.95 30.46 -15.81
CA VAL A 460 13.90 30.41 -16.83
C VAL A 460 14.39 31.09 -18.11
N ASP A 461 14.39 30.35 -19.21
CA ASP A 461 14.67 30.88 -20.54
C ASP A 461 13.40 30.85 -21.40
N ILE A 462 13.03 31.97 -22.01
CA ILE A 462 11.84 32.09 -22.88
C ILE A 462 12.26 32.34 -24.33
N PHE A 463 11.63 31.64 -25.25
CA PHE A 463 11.85 31.69 -26.69
C PHE A 463 10.54 32.08 -27.38
N GLU A 464 10.57 33.14 -28.18
CA GLU A 464 9.44 33.55 -29.01
C GLU A 464 9.29 32.63 -30.21
N ASN A 465 8.05 32.33 -30.60
CA ASN A 465 7.78 31.68 -31.86
C ASN A 465 7.66 32.75 -32.97
N GLU A 466 8.66 32.82 -33.83
CA GLU A 466 8.70 33.79 -34.94
C GLU A 466 7.55 33.60 -35.94
N GLU A 467 7.08 32.37 -36.12
CA GLU A 467 5.98 32.05 -37.04
C GLU A 467 4.60 32.35 -36.44
N ASN A 468 4.48 32.39 -35.11
CA ASN A 468 3.23 32.60 -34.39
C ASN A 468 3.41 33.63 -33.26
N PRO A 469 3.27 34.94 -33.57
CA PRO A 469 3.35 35.99 -32.55
C PRO A 469 2.39 35.75 -31.39
N GLY A 470 2.88 35.94 -30.17
CA GLY A 470 2.14 35.65 -28.93
C GLY A 470 2.28 34.21 -28.41
N TYR A 471 2.90 33.30 -29.18
CA TYR A 471 3.31 31.98 -28.68
C TYR A 471 4.75 31.99 -28.21
N TYR A 472 4.97 31.41 -27.03
CA TYR A 472 6.29 31.33 -26.40
C TYR A 472 6.58 29.88 -25.98
N SER A 473 7.83 29.46 -26.11
CA SER A 473 8.37 28.25 -25.50
C SER A 473 9.23 28.63 -24.30
N ALA A 474 9.10 27.92 -23.18
CA ALA A 474 9.89 28.18 -21.99
C ALA A 474 10.69 26.93 -21.59
N LYS A 475 11.94 27.14 -21.17
CA LYS A 475 12.79 26.11 -20.57
C LYS A 475 13.07 26.50 -19.11
N PHE A 476 12.65 25.64 -18.19
CA PHE A 476 12.91 25.78 -16.77
C PHE A 476 14.06 24.85 -16.38
N TYR A 477 15.13 25.42 -15.85
CA TYR A 477 16.23 24.69 -15.25
C TYR A 477 16.07 24.74 -13.74
N LEU A 478 15.71 23.61 -13.14
CA LEU A 478 15.43 23.49 -11.72
C LEU A 478 16.51 22.63 -11.06
N ARG A 479 17.31 23.20 -10.17
CA ARG A 479 18.33 22.47 -9.41
C ARG A 479 17.81 22.18 -8.00
N PRO A 480 17.49 20.93 -7.65
CA PRO A 480 17.04 20.59 -6.30
C PRO A 480 18.20 20.59 -5.30
N HIS A 481 17.87 20.58 -4.01
CA HIS A 481 18.83 20.21 -2.97
C HIS A 481 19.18 18.72 -3.08
N TYR A 482 20.47 18.39 -3.05
CA TYR A 482 20.91 17.00 -3.11
C TYR A 482 20.70 16.29 -1.76
N GLN A 483 20.10 15.11 -1.83
CA GLN A 483 19.98 14.18 -0.71
C GLN A 483 21.13 13.17 -0.71
N LEU A 484 21.54 12.73 0.48
CA LEU A 484 22.58 11.71 0.65
C LEU A 484 22.06 10.35 0.14
N GLU A 485 22.78 9.74 -0.79
CA GLU A 485 22.44 8.42 -1.35
C GLU A 485 23.31 7.29 -0.80
N GLY A 486 24.58 7.57 -0.53
CA GLY A 486 25.56 6.59 -0.09
C GLY A 486 26.92 7.25 0.12
N MET A 487 27.78 6.60 0.90
CA MET A 487 29.12 7.08 1.21
C MET A 487 30.06 5.90 1.39
N ASP A 488 31.13 5.86 0.59
CA ASP A 488 32.19 4.86 0.74
C ASP A 488 33.21 5.36 1.78
N ILE A 489 33.29 4.68 2.92
CA ILE A 489 34.20 5.05 4.02
C ILE A 489 35.41 4.11 4.01
N GLY A 490 36.57 4.62 3.60
CA GLY A 490 37.84 3.92 3.76
C GLY A 490 38.52 4.30 5.08
N MET A 491 38.68 3.34 6.00
CA MET A 491 39.46 3.55 7.22
C MET A 491 40.87 3.01 7.04
N SER A 492 41.88 3.82 7.33
CA SER A 492 43.29 3.40 7.31
C SER A 492 43.94 3.74 8.63
N LEU A 493 44.52 2.74 9.29
CA LEU A 493 45.30 2.95 10.50
C LEU A 493 46.67 3.51 10.09
N VAL A 494 46.97 4.73 10.54
CA VAL A 494 48.22 5.42 10.22
C VAL A 494 48.99 5.74 11.50
N SER A 495 50.30 5.51 11.49
CA SER A 495 51.18 5.81 12.62
C SER A 495 51.43 7.32 12.81
N ARG A 496 51.27 8.10 11.74
CA ARG A 496 51.19 9.57 11.74
C ARG A 496 50.14 10.00 10.74
N LEU A 497 49.32 10.98 11.11
CA LEU A 497 48.31 11.53 10.21
C LEU A 497 49.00 12.09 8.96
N PRO A 498 48.68 11.61 7.74
CA PRO A 498 49.22 12.16 6.52
C PRO A 498 48.76 13.60 6.37
N ALA A 499 49.65 14.48 5.91
CA ALA A 499 49.26 15.85 5.58
C ALA A 499 48.18 15.84 4.49
N PRO A 500 47.17 16.73 4.57
CA PRO A 500 46.14 16.84 3.54
C PRO A 500 46.83 17.10 2.19
N LYS A 501 46.57 16.25 1.20
CA LYS A 501 46.97 16.54 -0.18
C LYS A 501 46.13 17.74 -0.63
N GLN A 502 46.79 18.86 -0.96
CA GLN A 502 46.16 20.03 -1.57
C GLN A 502 45.67 19.72 -2.99
#